data_AF-A0A317MUZ2-F1
#
_entry.id   AF-A0A317MUZ2-F1
#
_cell.length_a   1.000
_cell.length_b   1.000
_cell.length_c   1.000
_cell.angle_alpha   90.00
_cell.angle_beta   90.00
_cell.angle_gamma   90.00
#
_symmetry.space_group_name_H-M   'P 1'
#
loop_
_entity.id
_entity.type
_entity.pdbx_description
1 polymer ?
#
loop_
_entity_poly.entity_id
_entity_poly.type
_entity_poly.pdbx_seq_one_letter_code
_entity_poly.pdbx_strand_id
1 'polypeptide(L)'
;MVDFHDDLGTLKSSLRRAAGFTLVEFMISSALGLVIVAGVLALFIANRATYRQQEAWGQLQENARVVFELMSRDGRLAGFMGCASAQPFSALNATSDYTLAFSSGAIADGVNASGVTWSPALPSGYPTIYKGTDTLNFRMALADSLVRITTHDISSATMTIDGGSGLHDGDIALAYTQSCGRAAIFQVVSTSADDPGSTSSGSDTVVHDTSAGSPGNATKCLVYSTAASCPATGNFTDGWIGRLLTVSYYIAAGSTGRPSLYRREGSDTPMELIRNVDDLQVLYGVRESGGDYAARYMTAAAVASGDRWSDVVSLRVALTLESVDDHIVDTAQSYTLDGVASSDHRLRRTFSSTIAIRNRLP
;
A
#
# COMPACT_ATOMS: atom_id res chain seq x y z
N MET A 1 -42.46 107.65 -20.88
CA MET A 1 -41.16 108.34 -20.92
C MET A 1 -40.59 108.32 -19.52
N VAL A 2 -39.86 107.26 -19.17
CA VAL A 2 -38.85 107.24 -18.11
C VAL A 2 -37.79 106.25 -18.60
N ASP A 3 -36.60 106.78 -18.78
CA ASP A 3 -35.36 106.10 -19.11
C ASP A 3 -34.60 105.91 -17.80
N PHE A 4 -33.96 104.75 -17.56
CA PHE A 4 -32.63 104.62 -16.94
C PHE A 4 -32.26 103.15 -16.61
N HIS A 5 -31.11 102.79 -17.19
CA HIS A 5 -30.00 101.96 -16.67
C HIS A 5 -30.15 100.44 -16.43
N ASP A 6 -29.52 99.69 -17.35
CA ASP A 6 -28.27 98.94 -17.13
C ASP A 6 -28.19 98.01 -15.91
N ASP A 7 -28.25 96.69 -16.18
CA ASP A 7 -27.54 95.70 -15.35
C ASP A 7 -27.21 94.44 -16.19
N LEU A 8 -26.22 94.58 -17.08
CA LEU A 8 -25.56 93.45 -17.72
C LEU A 8 -24.64 92.76 -16.69
N GLY A 9 -25.22 91.83 -15.94
CA GLY A 9 -24.49 90.88 -15.09
C GLY A 9 -23.47 90.09 -15.91
N THR A 10 -22.21 90.51 -15.82
CA THR A 10 -21.06 89.85 -16.43
C THR A 10 -20.83 88.49 -15.77
N LEU A 11 -21.17 87.40 -16.48
CA LEU A 11 -20.71 86.05 -16.15
C LEU A 11 -19.18 85.98 -16.32
N LYS A 12 -18.44 86.23 -15.24
CA LYS A 12 -17.01 85.91 -15.16
C LYS A 12 -16.84 84.39 -15.22
N SER A 13 -16.57 83.85 -16.41
CA SER A 13 -16.00 82.51 -16.54
C SER A 13 -14.60 82.52 -15.94
N SER A 14 -14.45 82.02 -14.71
CA SER A 14 -13.14 81.73 -14.16
C SER A 14 -12.57 80.52 -14.91
N LEU A 15 -11.90 80.77 -16.04
CA LEU A 15 -10.98 79.80 -16.62
C LEU A 15 -9.86 79.61 -15.60
N ARG A 16 -10.01 78.59 -14.74
CA ARG A 16 -8.91 78.12 -13.89
C ARG A 16 -7.74 77.79 -14.81
N ARG A 17 -6.66 78.57 -14.72
CA ARG A 17 -5.39 78.19 -15.33
C ARG A 17 -5.01 76.83 -14.76
N ALA A 18 -4.96 75.81 -15.60
CA ALA A 18 -4.35 74.54 -15.24
C ALA A 18 -2.88 74.82 -14.96
N ALA A 19 -2.48 74.79 -13.69
CA ALA A 19 -1.07 74.78 -13.34
C ALA A 19 -0.49 73.48 -13.92
N GLY A 20 0.40 73.60 -14.91
CA GLY A 20 1.10 72.46 -15.45
C GLY A 20 1.99 71.83 -14.38
N PHE A 21 1.97 70.50 -14.29
CA PHE A 21 2.84 69.75 -13.39
C PHE A 21 4.32 70.01 -13.72
N THR A 22 5.15 70.10 -12.70
CA THR A 22 6.60 70.26 -12.91
C THR A 22 7.23 68.92 -13.34
N LEU A 23 8.31 68.96 -14.12
CA LEU A 23 9.03 67.73 -14.53
C LEU A 23 9.44 66.87 -13.32
N VAL A 24 9.81 67.53 -12.21
CA VAL A 24 10.15 66.90 -10.93
C VAL A 24 8.95 66.15 -10.32
N GLU A 25 7.75 66.71 -10.43
CA GLU A 25 6.52 66.09 -9.93
C GLU A 25 6.14 64.83 -10.72
N PHE A 26 6.39 64.82 -12.04
CA PHE A 26 6.25 63.62 -12.87
C PHE A 26 7.29 62.55 -12.53
N MET A 27 8.53 62.96 -12.26
CA MET A 27 9.59 62.04 -11.82
C MET A 27 9.28 61.41 -10.45
N ILE A 28 8.80 62.22 -9.50
CA ILE A 28 8.44 61.72 -8.15
C ILE A 28 7.22 60.81 -8.22
N SER A 29 6.17 61.19 -8.94
CA SER A 29 4.95 60.38 -9.06
C SER A 29 5.20 59.04 -9.77
N SER A 30 6.00 59.03 -10.84
CA SER A 30 6.39 57.77 -11.51
C SER A 30 7.29 56.90 -10.63
N ALA A 31 8.23 57.49 -9.88
CA ALA A 31 9.07 56.76 -8.94
C ALA A 31 8.23 56.11 -7.81
N LEU A 32 7.31 56.86 -7.21
CA LEU A 32 6.41 56.33 -6.16
C LEU A 32 5.46 55.27 -6.71
N GLY A 33 4.92 55.47 -7.93
CA GLY A 33 4.08 54.48 -8.60
C GLY A 33 4.81 53.15 -8.81
N LEU A 34 6.06 53.18 -9.27
CA LEU A 34 6.89 51.98 -9.45
C LEU A 34 7.15 51.26 -8.13
N VAL A 35 7.43 51.99 -7.05
CA VAL A 35 7.67 51.40 -5.72
C VAL A 35 6.41 50.68 -5.21
N ILE A 36 5.24 51.32 -5.34
CA ILE A 36 3.97 50.71 -4.89
C ILE A 36 3.66 49.46 -5.72
N VAL A 37 3.77 49.53 -7.05
CA VAL A 37 3.52 48.39 -7.94
C VAL A 37 4.48 47.25 -7.64
N ALA A 38 5.77 47.54 -7.42
CA ALA A 38 6.75 46.53 -7.02
C ALA A 38 6.38 45.84 -5.69
N GLY A 39 5.92 46.62 -4.69
CA GLY A 39 5.45 46.08 -3.42
C GLY A 39 4.22 45.18 -3.56
N VAL A 40 3.23 45.59 -4.36
CA VAL A 40 2.02 44.79 -4.62
C VAL A 40 2.35 43.50 -5.37
N LEU A 41 3.25 43.57 -6.37
CA LEU A 41 3.70 42.38 -7.10
C LEU A 41 4.44 41.41 -6.18
N ALA A 42 5.31 41.89 -5.29
CA ALA A 42 6.00 41.05 -4.31
C ALA A 42 5.00 40.34 -3.37
N LEU A 43 4.00 41.06 -2.86
CA LEU A 43 2.93 40.47 -2.03
C LEU A 43 2.13 39.43 -2.80
N PHE A 44 1.78 39.71 -4.06
CA PHE A 44 1.05 38.77 -4.89
C PHE A 44 1.82 37.46 -5.12
N ILE A 45 3.13 37.56 -5.40
CA ILE A 45 4.01 36.40 -5.57
C ILE A 45 4.10 35.59 -4.27
N ALA A 46 4.32 36.24 -3.13
CA ALA A 46 4.39 35.58 -1.83
C ALA A 46 3.07 34.87 -1.47
N ASN A 47 1.93 35.51 -1.75
CA ASN A 47 0.61 34.89 -1.56
C ASN A 47 0.45 33.67 -2.46
N ARG A 48 0.81 33.76 -3.75
CA ARG A 48 0.70 32.63 -4.69
C ARG A 48 1.59 31.46 -4.27
N ALA A 49 2.81 31.73 -3.81
CA ALA A 49 3.71 30.69 -3.28
C ALA A 49 3.08 30.00 -2.06
N THR A 50 2.53 30.78 -1.13
CA THR A 50 1.82 30.27 0.05
C THR A 50 0.63 29.40 -0.34
N TYR A 51 -0.20 29.83 -1.31
CA TYR A 51 -1.33 29.04 -1.80
C TYR A 51 -0.89 27.71 -2.38
N ARG A 52 0.15 27.69 -3.22
CA ARG A 52 0.69 26.43 -3.79
C ARG A 52 1.21 25.48 -2.72
N GLN A 53 1.88 26.01 -1.71
CA GLN A 53 2.37 25.20 -0.59
C GLN A 53 1.22 24.61 0.23
N GLN A 54 0.16 25.39 0.49
CA GLN A 54 -1.03 24.91 1.18
C GLN A 54 -1.77 23.83 0.37
N GLU A 55 -1.91 24.02 -0.94
CA GLU A 55 -2.53 23.05 -1.83
C GLU A 55 -1.72 21.74 -1.88
N ALA A 56 -0.40 21.83 -2.08
CA ALA A 56 0.49 20.68 -2.07
C ALA A 56 0.41 19.92 -0.74
N TRP A 57 0.41 20.64 0.39
CA TRP A 57 0.24 20.04 1.71
C TRP A 57 -1.10 19.30 1.85
N GLY A 58 -2.20 19.91 1.39
CA GLY A 58 -3.52 19.28 1.40
C GLY A 58 -3.57 17.99 0.58
N GLN A 59 -2.97 17.98 -0.61
CA GLN A 59 -2.87 16.78 -1.46
C GLN A 59 -2.07 15.67 -0.77
N LEU A 60 -0.94 15.99 -0.13
CA LEU A 60 -0.12 15.01 0.60
C LEU A 60 -0.90 14.38 1.76
N GLN A 61 -1.67 15.19 2.50
CA GLN A 61 -2.49 14.68 3.61
C GLN A 61 -3.61 13.76 3.13
N GLU A 62 -4.29 14.13 2.03
CA GLU A 62 -5.38 13.31 1.49
C GLU A 62 -4.84 11.98 0.95
N ASN A 63 -3.75 12.01 0.18
CA ASN A 63 -3.10 10.80 -0.33
C ASN A 63 -2.64 9.87 0.81
N ALA A 64 -2.02 10.44 1.85
CA ALA A 64 -1.60 9.67 3.02
C ALA A 64 -2.81 9.03 3.74
N ARG A 65 -3.92 9.77 3.91
CA ARG A 65 -5.14 9.24 4.54
C ARG A 65 -5.69 8.04 3.78
N VAL A 66 -5.82 8.14 2.46
CA VAL A 66 -6.36 7.06 1.62
C VAL A 66 -5.49 5.80 1.72
N VAL A 67 -4.17 5.95 1.61
CA VAL A 67 -3.26 4.81 1.67
C VAL A 67 -3.26 4.14 3.04
N PHE A 68 -3.21 4.91 4.13
CA PHE A 68 -3.23 4.33 5.46
C PHE A 68 -4.55 3.64 5.78
N GLU A 69 -5.68 4.14 5.26
CA GLU A 69 -6.96 3.44 5.41
C GLU A 69 -6.93 2.08 4.70
N LEU A 70 -6.41 2.03 3.47
CA LEU A 70 -6.30 0.78 2.70
C LEU A 70 -5.36 -0.22 3.37
N MET A 71 -4.15 0.21 3.76
CA MET A 71 -3.19 -0.64 4.48
C MET A 71 -3.76 -1.10 5.83
N SER A 72 -4.50 -0.24 6.53
CA SER A 72 -5.14 -0.60 7.81
C SER A 72 -6.24 -1.63 7.62
N ARG A 73 -7.01 -1.52 6.54
CA ARG A 73 -8.04 -2.52 6.19
C ARG A 73 -7.39 -3.87 5.92
N ASP A 74 -6.36 -3.93 5.09
CA ASP A 74 -5.65 -5.18 4.79
C ASP A 74 -4.97 -5.75 6.06
N GLY A 75 -4.32 -4.90 6.87
CA GLY A 75 -3.69 -5.33 8.12
C GLY A 75 -4.68 -5.83 9.19
N ARG A 76 -5.93 -5.35 9.20
CA ARG A 76 -6.98 -5.86 10.08
C ARG A 76 -7.50 -7.23 9.64
N LEU A 77 -7.43 -7.54 8.35
CA LEU A 77 -7.80 -8.84 7.79
C LEU A 77 -6.63 -9.83 7.84
N ALA A 78 -5.39 -9.35 7.99
CA ALA A 78 -4.19 -10.18 8.06
C ALA A 78 -4.28 -11.22 9.17
N GLY A 79 -3.88 -12.45 8.86
CA GLY A 79 -3.97 -13.61 9.75
C GLY A 79 -5.37 -14.22 9.85
N PHE A 80 -6.36 -13.75 9.09
CA PHE A 80 -7.63 -14.45 9.00
C PHE A 80 -7.42 -15.74 8.20
N MET A 81 -7.30 -16.87 8.89
CA MET A 81 -7.03 -18.18 8.26
C MET A 81 -8.14 -19.19 8.59
N GLY A 82 -9.30 -18.71 9.05
CA GLY A 82 -10.43 -19.52 9.52
C GLY A 82 -10.18 -20.27 10.84
N CYS A 83 -8.92 -20.64 11.11
CA CYS A 83 -8.48 -21.31 12.32
C CYS A 83 -7.17 -20.70 12.86
N ALA A 84 -7.21 -20.13 14.07
CA ALA A 84 -6.07 -19.42 14.67
C ALA A 84 -4.99 -20.33 15.29
N SER A 85 -5.26 -21.63 15.47
CA SER A 85 -4.41 -22.54 16.28
C SER A 85 -3.50 -23.48 15.48
N ALA A 86 -3.75 -23.67 14.18
CA ALA A 86 -2.93 -24.53 13.33
C ALA A 86 -1.87 -23.72 12.58
N GLN A 87 -0.60 -24.06 12.77
CA GLN A 87 0.44 -23.69 11.80
C GLN A 87 0.23 -24.55 10.55
N PRO A 88 -0.04 -23.96 9.38
CA PRO A 88 -0.32 -24.72 8.18
C PRO A 88 0.94 -25.43 7.68
N PHE A 89 0.79 -26.70 7.30
CA PHE A 89 1.79 -27.40 6.51
C PHE A 89 1.76 -26.86 5.07
N SER A 90 2.90 -26.47 4.50
CA SER A 90 2.96 -26.04 3.10
C SER A 90 3.41 -27.18 2.20
N ALA A 91 2.57 -27.49 1.21
CA ALA A 91 2.85 -28.48 0.17
C ALA A 91 3.51 -27.86 -1.09
N LEU A 92 3.79 -26.55 -1.09
CA LEU A 92 4.29 -25.80 -2.24
C LEU A 92 5.77 -26.10 -2.56
N ASN A 93 6.24 -26.01 -3.83
CA ASN A 93 7.68 -26.14 -4.12
C ASN A 93 8.51 -24.96 -3.62
N ALA A 94 7.95 -23.75 -3.63
CA ALA A 94 8.66 -22.50 -3.37
C ALA A 94 8.26 -21.86 -2.02
N THR A 95 8.49 -22.57 -0.92
CA THR A 95 8.17 -22.07 0.44
C THR A 95 9.03 -20.89 0.89
N SER A 96 10.12 -20.59 0.17
CA SER A 96 10.97 -19.41 0.36
C SER A 96 10.71 -18.30 -0.65
N ASP A 97 9.57 -18.32 -1.35
CA ASP A 97 9.13 -17.20 -2.17
C ASP A 97 8.59 -16.07 -1.27
N TYR A 98 8.91 -14.83 -1.61
CA TYR A 98 8.48 -13.62 -0.93
C TYR A 98 6.97 -13.58 -0.62
N THR A 99 6.12 -14.02 -1.55
CA THR A 99 4.65 -14.01 -1.32
C THR A 99 4.14 -15.30 -0.67
N LEU A 100 4.94 -16.37 -0.60
CA LEU A 100 4.50 -17.71 -0.22
C LEU A 100 5.19 -18.30 1.02
N ALA A 101 5.98 -17.50 1.73
CA ALA A 101 6.62 -17.86 2.99
C ALA A 101 5.63 -17.86 4.17
N PHE A 102 4.72 -18.84 4.21
CA PHE A 102 3.70 -18.98 5.28
C PHE A 102 4.18 -19.76 6.52
N SER A 103 5.35 -20.41 6.45
CA SER A 103 5.78 -21.46 7.40
C SER A 103 6.32 -20.96 8.75
N SER A 104 6.52 -19.66 8.94
CA SER A 104 7.04 -19.05 10.18
C SER A 104 5.97 -18.31 11.01
N GLY A 105 4.68 -18.48 10.68
CA GLY A 105 3.60 -17.71 11.28
C GLY A 105 3.61 -16.22 10.91
N ALA A 106 4.41 -15.82 9.92
CA ALA A 106 4.46 -14.48 9.36
C ALA A 106 3.14 -14.14 8.65
N ILE A 107 2.21 -13.53 9.35
CA ILE A 107 0.94 -13.04 8.76
C ILE A 107 1.06 -11.60 8.24
N ALA A 108 2.03 -10.86 8.78
CA ALA A 108 2.47 -9.58 8.29
C ALA A 108 4.00 -9.51 8.40
N ASP A 109 4.67 -9.34 7.27
CA ASP A 109 6.12 -9.31 7.18
C ASP A 109 6.58 -8.41 6.03
N GLY A 110 7.88 -8.39 5.81
CA GLY A 110 8.49 -7.62 4.75
C GLY A 110 10.00 -7.72 4.85
N VAL A 111 10.69 -7.11 3.90
CA VAL A 111 12.15 -7.01 3.91
C VAL A 111 12.56 -5.61 3.47
N ASN A 112 13.76 -5.19 3.87
CA ASN A 112 14.34 -3.97 3.35
C ASN A 112 14.99 -4.27 1.98
N ALA A 113 14.66 -3.45 0.98
CA ALA A 113 15.27 -3.49 -0.34
C ALA A 113 16.76 -3.07 -0.27
N SER A 114 17.65 -4.01 0.06
CA SER A 114 19.07 -3.70 0.30
C SER A 114 20.01 -3.99 -0.89
N GLY A 115 19.51 -4.54 -2.01
CA GLY A 115 20.37 -4.89 -3.15
C GLY A 115 19.64 -5.46 -4.37
N VAL A 116 20.41 -6.07 -5.28
CA VAL A 116 19.91 -6.72 -6.50
C VAL A 116 19.38 -8.14 -6.21
N THR A 117 19.95 -8.81 -5.21
CA THR A 117 19.53 -10.12 -4.74
C THR A 117 18.58 -9.99 -3.55
N TRP A 118 17.36 -10.51 -3.72
CA TRP A 118 16.32 -10.52 -2.71
C TRP A 118 16.30 -11.85 -1.96
N SER A 119 16.16 -11.78 -0.63
CA SER A 119 15.89 -12.93 0.21
C SER A 119 14.76 -12.56 1.18
N PRO A 120 13.58 -13.23 1.11
CA PRO A 120 13.22 -14.28 0.16
C PRO A 120 13.19 -13.79 -1.29
N ALA A 121 13.28 -14.70 -2.28
CA ALA A 121 13.33 -14.31 -3.69
C ALA A 121 11.99 -13.69 -4.12
N LEU A 122 12.04 -12.61 -4.91
CA LEU A 122 10.84 -12.01 -5.49
C LEU A 122 10.29 -12.90 -6.62
N PRO A 123 8.97 -13.18 -6.69
CA PRO A 123 8.39 -13.85 -7.84
C PRO A 123 8.56 -13.06 -9.13
N SER A 124 8.36 -13.75 -10.27
CA SER A 124 8.26 -13.10 -11.56
C SER A 124 7.16 -12.02 -11.58
N GLY A 125 7.40 -10.95 -12.35
CA GLY A 125 6.45 -9.84 -12.50
C GLY A 125 6.52 -8.76 -11.42
N TYR A 126 7.39 -8.90 -10.41
CA TYR A 126 7.74 -7.76 -9.56
C TYR A 126 8.61 -6.77 -10.36
N PRO A 127 8.31 -5.45 -10.30
CA PRO A 127 9.22 -4.44 -10.81
C PRO A 127 10.47 -4.36 -9.91
N THR A 128 11.49 -3.64 -10.36
CA THR A 128 12.60 -3.27 -9.49
C THR A 128 12.10 -2.37 -8.37
N ILE A 129 12.04 -2.91 -7.16
CA ILE A 129 11.72 -2.18 -5.93
C ILE A 129 12.90 -1.26 -5.60
N TYR A 130 12.62 -0.02 -5.21
CA TYR A 130 13.66 0.97 -4.90
C TYR A 130 14.41 0.62 -3.62
N LYS A 131 15.74 0.67 -3.71
CA LYS A 131 16.62 0.38 -2.57
C LYS A 131 16.43 1.35 -1.42
N GLY A 132 16.60 0.84 -0.21
CA GLY A 132 16.41 1.57 1.04
C GLY A 132 14.97 1.59 1.53
N THR A 133 14.00 1.28 0.66
CA THR A 133 12.58 1.18 1.05
C THR A 133 12.26 -0.23 1.57
N ASP A 134 11.35 -0.31 2.53
CA ASP A 134 10.80 -1.56 3.03
C ASP A 134 9.64 -2.02 2.14
N THR A 135 9.45 -3.33 2.13
CA THR A 135 8.24 -3.96 1.62
C THR A 135 7.33 -4.39 2.78
N LEU A 136 6.05 -4.61 2.50
CA LEU A 136 5.08 -5.06 3.48
C LEU A 136 4.09 -6.02 2.85
N ASN A 137 3.95 -7.21 3.43
CA ASN A 137 2.94 -8.19 3.05
C ASN A 137 1.90 -8.36 4.15
N PHE A 138 0.68 -8.65 3.73
CA PHE A 138 -0.39 -9.15 4.59
C PHE A 138 -0.90 -10.46 4.01
N ARG A 139 -1.01 -11.49 4.84
CA ARG A 139 -1.46 -12.83 4.43
C ARG A 139 -2.80 -13.14 5.08
N MET A 140 -3.77 -13.55 4.28
CA MET A 140 -5.14 -13.85 4.74
C MET A 140 -5.83 -14.82 3.79
N ALA A 141 -6.76 -15.62 4.32
CA ALA A 141 -7.76 -16.31 3.53
C ALA A 141 -8.88 -15.34 3.16
N LEU A 142 -9.43 -15.46 1.96
CA LEU A 142 -10.56 -14.65 1.53
C LEU A 142 -11.87 -15.26 2.04
N ALA A 143 -12.60 -14.51 2.86
CA ALA A 143 -13.78 -15.00 3.56
C ALA A 143 -14.94 -15.40 2.62
N ASP A 144 -15.03 -14.78 1.44
CA ASP A 144 -16.02 -15.07 0.40
C ASP A 144 -15.73 -16.37 -0.37
N SER A 145 -14.51 -16.90 -0.28
CA SER A 145 -14.11 -18.17 -0.90
C SER A 145 -14.16 -19.37 0.04
N LEU A 146 -14.59 -19.18 1.30
CA LEU A 146 -14.60 -20.25 2.29
C LEU A 146 -15.80 -21.18 2.08
N VAL A 147 -15.52 -22.42 1.67
CA VAL A 147 -16.51 -23.48 1.51
C VAL A 147 -16.09 -24.74 2.27
N ARG A 148 -17.05 -25.62 2.54
CA ARG A 148 -16.80 -26.88 3.25
C ARG A 148 -16.17 -27.91 2.32
N ILE A 149 -15.22 -28.68 2.85
CA ILE A 149 -14.67 -29.87 2.21
C ILE A 149 -15.61 -31.03 2.52
N THR A 150 -16.34 -31.51 1.53
CA THR A 150 -17.33 -32.59 1.67
C THR A 150 -16.66 -33.95 1.71
N THR A 151 -15.58 -34.16 0.95
CA THR A 151 -14.75 -35.37 1.00
C THR A 151 -13.29 -35.03 0.70
N HIS A 152 -12.36 -35.73 1.36
CA HIS A 152 -10.95 -35.70 1.01
C HIS A 152 -10.37 -37.11 1.10
N ASP A 153 -9.98 -37.65 -0.05
CA ASP A 153 -9.19 -38.87 -0.10
C ASP A 153 -7.72 -38.49 -0.07
N ILE A 154 -7.05 -38.74 1.05
CA ILE A 154 -5.63 -38.40 1.24
C ILE A 154 -4.67 -39.25 0.38
N SER A 155 -5.15 -40.35 -0.21
CA SER A 155 -4.36 -41.24 -1.07
C SER A 155 -4.37 -40.80 -2.54
N SER A 156 -5.49 -40.20 -2.99
CA SER A 156 -5.58 -39.47 -4.23
C SER A 156 -5.29 -37.98 -3.99
N ALA A 157 -4.94 -37.24 -5.03
CA ALA A 157 -4.64 -35.82 -4.88
C ALA A 157 -5.90 -34.95 -5.07
N THR A 158 -7.05 -35.43 -4.59
CA THR A 158 -8.35 -34.82 -4.88
C THR A 158 -9.20 -34.63 -3.63
N MET A 159 -10.00 -33.57 -3.65
CA MET A 159 -11.05 -33.34 -2.65
C MET A 159 -12.29 -32.78 -3.32
N THR A 160 -13.45 -33.12 -2.76
CA THR A 160 -14.73 -32.55 -3.16
C THR A 160 -15.13 -31.49 -2.14
N ILE A 161 -15.58 -30.35 -2.63
CA ILE A 161 -15.96 -29.18 -1.85
C ILE A 161 -17.36 -28.76 -2.23
N ASP A 162 -18.06 -28.08 -1.32
CA ASP A 162 -19.34 -27.47 -1.63
C ASP A 162 -19.14 -26.40 -2.73
N GLY A 163 -20.10 -26.26 -3.64
CA GLY A 163 -20.00 -25.33 -4.76
C GLY A 163 -19.92 -23.86 -4.33
N GLY A 164 -19.40 -23.01 -5.22
CA GLY A 164 -19.30 -21.56 -4.98
C GLY A 164 -18.01 -21.13 -4.27
N SER A 165 -16.95 -21.94 -4.34
CA SER A 165 -15.64 -21.61 -3.77
C SER A 165 -14.95 -20.42 -4.43
N GLY A 166 -15.23 -20.18 -5.71
CA GLY A 166 -14.51 -19.18 -6.51
C GLY A 166 -13.01 -19.48 -6.69
N LEU A 167 -12.57 -20.71 -6.38
CA LEU A 167 -11.21 -21.17 -6.63
C LEU A 167 -11.02 -21.46 -8.11
N HIS A 168 -9.84 -21.11 -8.63
CA HIS A 168 -9.41 -21.36 -10.01
C HIS A 168 -8.09 -22.11 -10.06
N ASP A 169 -7.78 -22.69 -11.21
CA ASP A 169 -6.48 -23.28 -11.50
C ASP A 169 -5.36 -22.28 -11.20
N GLY A 170 -4.38 -22.71 -10.41
CA GLY A 170 -3.24 -21.91 -10.02
C GLY A 170 -3.42 -21.13 -8.71
N ASP A 171 -4.64 -21.03 -8.16
CA ASP A 171 -4.86 -20.38 -6.86
C ASP A 171 -4.11 -21.09 -5.73
N ILE A 172 -3.67 -20.31 -4.75
CA ILE A 172 -3.15 -20.85 -3.49
C ILE A 172 -4.32 -21.02 -2.55
N ALA A 173 -4.55 -22.24 -2.09
CA ALA A 173 -5.63 -22.57 -1.17
C ALA A 173 -5.10 -22.87 0.23
N LEU A 174 -5.91 -22.54 1.23
CA LEU A 174 -5.75 -22.99 2.61
C LEU A 174 -6.90 -23.93 2.93
N ALA A 175 -6.58 -25.17 3.29
CA ALA A 175 -7.52 -26.12 3.86
C ALA A 175 -7.26 -26.30 5.36
N TYR A 176 -8.30 -26.44 6.17
CA TYR A 176 -8.18 -26.75 7.60
C TYR A 176 -9.33 -27.62 8.10
N THR A 177 -9.05 -28.47 9.10
CA THR A 177 -10.05 -29.35 9.70
C THR A 177 -11.02 -28.58 10.62
N GLN A 178 -12.25 -29.06 10.76
CA GLN A 178 -13.24 -28.47 11.68
C GLN A 178 -12.73 -28.31 13.13
N SER A 179 -11.96 -29.29 13.62
CA SER A 179 -11.38 -29.27 14.97
C SER A 179 -10.16 -28.37 15.11
N CYS A 180 -9.78 -27.64 14.05
CA CYS A 180 -8.63 -26.75 14.07
C CYS A 180 -7.27 -27.44 14.32
N GLY A 181 -7.21 -28.77 14.32
CA GLY A 181 -5.99 -29.50 14.63
C GLY A 181 -5.00 -29.60 13.47
N ARG A 182 -5.43 -29.31 12.24
CA ARG A 182 -4.60 -29.38 11.02
C ARG A 182 -5.00 -28.30 10.03
N ALA A 183 -3.98 -27.77 9.34
CA ALA A 183 -4.14 -26.88 8.21
C ALA A 183 -3.07 -27.19 7.15
N ALA A 184 -3.39 -26.96 5.88
CA ALA A 184 -2.48 -27.16 4.76
C ALA A 184 -2.62 -26.05 3.72
N ILE A 185 -1.50 -25.65 3.15
CA ILE A 185 -1.42 -24.70 2.04
C ILE A 185 -0.89 -25.44 0.82
N PHE A 186 -1.58 -25.30 -0.31
CA PHE A 186 -1.23 -25.93 -1.57
C PHE A 186 -1.73 -25.10 -2.74
N GLN A 187 -1.20 -25.35 -3.93
CA GLN A 187 -1.70 -24.79 -5.17
C GLN A 187 -2.78 -25.69 -5.75
N VAL A 188 -3.90 -25.09 -6.16
CA VAL A 188 -4.94 -25.76 -6.95
C VAL A 188 -4.35 -26.06 -8.33
N VAL A 189 -4.16 -27.35 -8.64
CA VAL A 189 -3.64 -27.79 -9.94
C VAL A 189 -4.73 -27.72 -10.99
N SER A 190 -5.91 -28.19 -10.64
CA SER A 190 -7.12 -27.99 -11.41
C SER A 190 -8.35 -27.99 -10.53
N THR A 191 -9.41 -27.35 -10.99
CA THR A 191 -10.74 -27.41 -10.37
C THR A 191 -11.80 -27.79 -11.40
N SER A 192 -12.86 -28.50 -10.97
CA SER A 192 -14.05 -28.70 -11.82
C SER A 192 -14.99 -27.49 -11.83
N ALA A 193 -14.63 -26.41 -11.11
CA ALA A 193 -15.32 -25.14 -11.16
C ALA A 193 -15.00 -24.44 -12.50
N ASP A 194 -15.74 -24.78 -13.54
CA ASP A 194 -15.64 -24.09 -14.83
C ASP A 194 -16.38 -22.73 -14.74
N ASP A 195 -15.60 -21.64 -14.80
CA ASP A 195 -15.96 -20.21 -15.01
C ASP A 195 -16.10 -19.31 -13.74
N PRO A 196 -15.43 -18.13 -13.67
CA PRO A 196 -15.67 -17.12 -12.64
C PRO A 196 -17.11 -16.57 -12.76
N GLY A 197 -18.01 -17.10 -11.93
CA GLY A 197 -19.44 -16.77 -11.96
C GLY A 197 -20.36 -17.97 -12.19
N SER A 198 -19.81 -19.17 -12.39
CA SER A 198 -20.59 -20.40 -12.45
C SER A 198 -21.06 -20.81 -11.07
N THR A 199 -22.38 -20.74 -10.86
CA THR A 199 -23.06 -21.25 -9.67
C THR A 199 -23.34 -22.75 -9.84
N SER A 200 -22.31 -23.59 -9.95
CA SER A 200 -22.48 -25.03 -9.76
C SER A 200 -23.06 -25.24 -8.35
N SER A 201 -24.38 -25.42 -8.27
CA SER A 201 -25.15 -25.50 -7.02
C SER A 201 -25.00 -26.86 -6.30
N GLY A 202 -23.98 -27.63 -6.64
CA GLY A 202 -23.74 -28.98 -6.14
C GLY A 202 -22.41 -29.08 -5.40
N SER A 203 -21.33 -29.32 -6.15
CA SER A 203 -19.99 -29.57 -5.60
C SER A 203 -18.91 -29.33 -6.66
N ASP A 204 -17.75 -28.85 -6.23
CA ASP A 204 -16.56 -28.73 -7.07
C ASP A 204 -15.51 -29.77 -6.65
N THR A 205 -14.68 -30.22 -7.58
CA THR A 205 -13.52 -31.09 -7.30
C THR A 205 -12.25 -30.26 -7.41
N VAL A 206 -11.43 -30.26 -6.36
CA VAL A 206 -10.12 -29.60 -6.33
C VAL A 206 -9.03 -30.66 -6.40
N VAL A 207 -8.11 -30.48 -7.34
CA VAL A 207 -6.92 -31.31 -7.51
C VAL A 207 -5.71 -30.58 -6.93
N HIS A 208 -4.97 -31.26 -6.06
CA HIS A 208 -3.78 -30.74 -5.36
C HIS A 208 -2.53 -31.62 -5.59
N ASP A 209 -2.47 -32.29 -6.75
CA ASP A 209 -1.38 -33.23 -7.05
C ASP A 209 -0.02 -32.55 -7.14
N THR A 210 1.03 -33.36 -7.12
CA THR A 210 2.40 -32.92 -7.34
C THR A 210 2.48 -32.25 -8.70
N SER A 211 2.98 -31.02 -8.74
CA SER A 211 3.01 -30.20 -9.94
C SER A 211 4.31 -29.42 -10.03
N ALA A 212 4.87 -29.37 -11.23
CA ALA A 212 6.03 -28.54 -11.52
C ALA A 212 5.63 -27.07 -11.67
N GLY A 213 6.58 -26.16 -11.47
CA GLY A 213 6.38 -24.72 -11.61
C GLY A 213 6.61 -23.96 -10.30
N SER A 214 6.41 -22.64 -10.35
CA SER A 214 6.49 -21.76 -9.19
C SER A 214 5.11 -21.14 -8.90
N PRO A 215 4.44 -21.49 -7.78
CA PRO A 215 4.97 -22.38 -6.75
C PRO A 215 4.88 -23.87 -7.05
N GLY A 216 3.86 -24.36 -7.76
CA GLY A 216 3.57 -25.80 -7.86
C GLY A 216 3.42 -26.48 -6.48
N ASN A 217 3.17 -27.79 -6.49
CA ASN A 217 3.15 -28.62 -5.28
C ASN A 217 4.34 -29.59 -5.27
N ALA A 218 5.15 -29.54 -4.21
CA ALA A 218 6.23 -30.48 -3.93
C ALA A 218 5.70 -31.86 -3.52
N THR A 219 4.48 -31.92 -3.01
CA THR A 219 3.83 -33.15 -2.61
C THR A 219 2.32 -33.01 -2.71
N LYS A 220 1.65 -34.11 -3.06
CA LYS A 220 0.18 -34.23 -2.95
C LYS A 220 -0.29 -34.47 -1.51
N CYS A 221 0.63 -34.72 -0.57
CA CYS A 221 0.26 -35.00 0.81
C CYS A 221 0.05 -33.68 1.56
N LEU A 222 -1.19 -33.39 1.94
CA LEU A 222 -1.54 -32.18 2.71
C LEU A 222 -1.21 -32.29 4.21
N VAL A 223 -0.38 -33.26 4.58
CA VAL A 223 0.16 -33.44 5.92
C VAL A 223 1.63 -33.78 5.80
N TYR A 224 2.42 -33.37 6.79
CA TYR A 224 3.83 -33.74 6.85
C TYR A 224 3.99 -35.27 6.85
N SER A 225 4.77 -35.79 5.92
CA SER A 225 5.12 -37.20 5.81
C SER A 225 6.51 -37.34 5.20
N THR A 226 7.31 -38.25 5.75
CA THR A 226 8.60 -38.66 5.16
C THR A 226 8.47 -39.94 4.32
N ALA A 227 7.26 -40.49 4.21
CA ALA A 227 7.00 -41.70 3.46
C ALA A 227 6.83 -41.42 1.96
N ALA A 228 7.09 -42.42 1.12
CA ALA A 228 6.92 -42.33 -0.33
C ALA A 228 5.44 -42.20 -0.77
N SER A 229 4.50 -42.50 0.12
CA SER A 229 3.07 -42.34 -0.07
C SER A 229 2.47 -41.51 1.06
N CYS A 230 1.32 -40.88 0.78
CA CYS A 230 0.63 -40.10 1.79
C CYS A 230 0.11 -41.00 2.93
N PRO A 231 0.14 -40.51 4.18
CA PRO A 231 -0.40 -41.26 5.31
C PRO A 231 -1.88 -41.59 5.11
N ALA A 232 -2.33 -42.75 5.57
CA ALA A 232 -3.75 -43.15 5.50
C ALA A 232 -4.68 -42.31 6.41
N THR A 233 -4.11 -41.43 7.23
CA THR A 233 -4.80 -40.56 8.19
C THR A 233 -4.41 -39.11 7.97
N GLY A 234 -5.32 -38.18 8.27
CA GLY A 234 -5.10 -36.75 8.06
C GLY A 234 -5.94 -36.16 6.93
N ASN A 235 -7.09 -36.77 6.63
CA ASN A 235 -8.06 -36.17 5.72
C ASN A 235 -8.58 -34.83 6.28
N PHE A 236 -9.14 -34.04 5.37
CA PHE A 236 -9.70 -32.72 5.63
C PHE A 236 -11.23 -32.72 5.44
N THR A 237 -11.85 -33.91 5.37
CA THR A 237 -13.30 -34.07 5.28
C THR A 237 -13.98 -33.34 6.44
N ASP A 238 -15.11 -32.69 6.16
CA ASP A 238 -15.84 -31.79 7.06
C ASP A 238 -15.08 -30.52 7.48
N GLY A 239 -13.87 -30.33 6.96
CA GLY A 239 -13.09 -29.11 7.09
C GLY A 239 -13.58 -28.00 6.16
N TRP A 240 -12.76 -26.98 6.04
CA TRP A 240 -13.00 -25.81 5.20
C TRP A 240 -11.79 -25.58 4.30
N ILE A 241 -12.07 -25.01 3.14
CA ILE A 241 -11.06 -24.55 2.19
C ILE A 241 -11.43 -23.15 1.74
N GLY A 242 -10.43 -22.32 1.48
CA GLY A 242 -10.61 -21.04 0.80
C GLY A 242 -9.33 -20.58 0.14
N ARG A 243 -9.44 -19.56 -0.70
CA ARG A 243 -8.30 -18.92 -1.36
C ARG A 243 -7.47 -18.17 -0.33
N LEU A 244 -6.17 -18.44 -0.33
CA LEU A 244 -5.17 -17.75 0.47
C LEU A 244 -4.47 -16.71 -0.38
N LEU A 245 -4.48 -15.46 0.10
CA LEU A 245 -3.93 -14.32 -0.61
C LEU A 245 -2.83 -13.64 0.20
N THR A 246 -1.81 -13.18 -0.53
CA THR A 246 -0.80 -12.27 -0.01
C THR A 246 -0.95 -10.91 -0.68
N VAL A 247 -1.29 -9.88 0.09
CA VAL A 247 -1.31 -8.50 -0.38
C VAL A 247 0.03 -7.85 -0.07
N SER A 248 0.74 -7.37 -1.09
CA SER A 248 2.09 -6.82 -0.99
C SER A 248 2.11 -5.33 -1.31
N TYR A 249 2.83 -4.54 -0.52
CA TYR A 249 3.07 -3.11 -0.67
C TYR A 249 4.57 -2.85 -0.81
N TYR A 250 4.96 -2.00 -1.75
CA TYR A 250 6.35 -1.65 -2.00
C TYR A 250 6.47 -0.39 -2.86
N ILE A 251 7.65 0.24 -2.85
CA ILE A 251 7.95 1.41 -3.70
C ILE A 251 8.70 0.97 -4.95
N ALA A 252 8.22 1.39 -6.11
CA ALA A 252 8.88 1.15 -7.39
C ALA A 252 8.74 2.36 -8.31
N ALA A 253 9.40 2.30 -9.48
CA ALA A 253 9.25 3.32 -10.51
C ALA A 253 7.80 3.37 -11.01
N GLY A 254 7.17 4.54 -10.84
CA GLY A 254 5.83 4.84 -11.31
C GLY A 254 5.75 5.12 -12.82
N SER A 255 4.53 5.27 -13.31
CA SER A 255 4.24 5.58 -14.73
C SER A 255 4.87 6.89 -15.24
N THR A 256 5.20 7.81 -14.33
CA THR A 256 5.84 9.10 -14.63
C THR A 256 7.36 9.08 -14.44
N GLY A 257 7.96 7.91 -14.17
CA GLY A 257 9.38 7.78 -13.85
C GLY A 257 9.76 8.27 -12.44
N ARG A 258 8.77 8.54 -11.60
CA ARG A 258 8.94 8.97 -10.19
C ARG A 258 8.53 7.83 -9.25
N PRO A 259 9.03 7.78 -8.00
CA PRO A 259 8.64 6.75 -7.05
C PRO A 259 7.14 6.74 -6.80
N SER A 260 6.55 5.54 -6.78
CA SER A 260 5.15 5.33 -6.49
C SER A 260 4.97 4.13 -5.57
N LEU A 261 3.92 4.20 -4.74
CA LEU A 261 3.51 3.08 -3.93
C LEU A 261 2.66 2.12 -4.78
N TYR A 262 3.10 0.87 -4.83
CA TYR A 262 2.37 -0.21 -5.49
C TYR A 262 1.69 -1.12 -4.47
N ARG A 263 0.59 -1.73 -4.91
CA ARG A 263 -0.06 -2.85 -4.24
C ARG A 263 -0.22 -4.00 -5.21
N ARG A 264 0.09 -5.22 -4.75
CA ARG A 264 -0.06 -6.46 -5.52
C ARG A 264 -0.84 -7.48 -4.72
N GLU A 265 -1.79 -8.17 -5.34
CA GLU A 265 -2.54 -9.28 -4.75
C GLU A 265 -2.03 -10.59 -5.35
N GLY A 266 -1.35 -11.42 -4.55
CA GLY A 266 -0.81 -12.70 -5.00
C GLY A 266 0.07 -12.56 -6.25
N SER A 267 -0.33 -13.21 -7.33
CA SER A 267 0.34 -13.16 -8.64
C SER A 267 -0.20 -12.10 -9.59
N ASP A 268 -1.24 -11.35 -9.22
CA ASP A 268 -1.89 -10.37 -10.09
C ASP A 268 -0.94 -9.26 -10.53
N THR A 269 -1.32 -8.55 -11.59
CA THR A 269 -0.58 -7.39 -12.07
C THR A 269 -0.53 -6.31 -10.97
N PRO A 270 0.67 -5.81 -10.60
CA PRO A 270 0.78 -4.73 -9.63
C PRO A 270 0.00 -3.47 -10.01
N MET A 271 -0.68 -2.89 -9.04
CA MET A 271 -1.43 -1.64 -9.18
C MET A 271 -0.66 -0.47 -8.54
N GLU A 272 -0.47 0.61 -9.30
CA GLU A 272 0.05 1.88 -8.78
C GLU A 272 -1.06 2.54 -7.94
N LEU A 273 -0.90 2.57 -6.61
CA LEU A 273 -1.92 3.13 -5.71
C LEU A 273 -1.87 4.65 -5.68
N ILE A 274 -0.70 5.20 -5.37
CA ILE A 274 -0.45 6.63 -5.37
C ILE A 274 0.95 6.91 -5.91
N ARG A 275 1.06 8.05 -6.57
CA ARG A 275 2.33 8.56 -7.10
C ARG A 275 3.07 9.37 -6.04
N ASN A 276 4.36 9.58 -6.28
CA ASN A 276 5.21 10.49 -5.51
C ASN A 276 5.36 10.05 -4.05
N VAL A 277 5.74 8.78 -3.86
CA VAL A 277 6.00 8.18 -2.55
C VAL A 277 7.46 7.74 -2.48
N ASP A 278 8.33 8.62 -2.00
CA ASP A 278 9.77 8.41 -1.97
C ASP A 278 10.20 7.20 -1.13
N ASP A 279 9.50 6.96 -0.02
CA ASP A 279 9.95 5.98 0.98
C ASP A 279 8.77 5.31 1.70
N LEU A 280 8.98 4.03 2.04
CA LEU A 280 8.13 3.20 2.89
C LEU A 280 9.04 2.56 3.93
N GLN A 281 8.74 2.75 5.21
CA GLN A 281 9.46 2.14 6.33
C GLN A 281 8.48 1.46 7.28
N VAL A 282 8.81 0.26 7.74
CA VAL A 282 7.92 -0.53 8.61
C VAL A 282 8.66 -1.03 9.84
N LEU A 283 8.09 -0.73 11.00
CA LEU A 283 8.48 -1.35 12.25
C LEU A 283 7.41 -2.31 12.75
N TYR A 284 7.83 -3.46 13.23
CA TYR A 284 6.98 -4.57 13.66
C TYR A 284 6.90 -4.56 15.18
N GLY A 285 5.69 -4.37 15.71
CA GLY A 285 5.39 -4.39 17.12
C GLY A 285 5.27 -5.83 17.62
N VAL A 286 6.27 -6.27 18.38
CA VAL A 286 6.41 -7.65 18.84
C VAL A 286 6.03 -7.76 20.31
N ARG A 287 5.16 -8.70 20.66
CA ARG A 287 4.76 -8.99 22.05
C ARG A 287 5.82 -9.84 22.76
N GLU A 288 6.01 -9.66 24.06
CA GLU A 288 6.81 -10.59 24.86
C GLU A 288 5.94 -11.74 25.41
N SER A 289 6.59 -12.78 25.93
CA SER A 289 5.89 -13.91 26.54
C SER A 289 4.92 -13.44 27.63
N GLY A 290 3.67 -13.89 27.55
CA GLY A 290 2.59 -13.51 28.48
C GLY A 290 2.00 -12.11 28.27
N GLY A 291 2.40 -11.38 27.23
CA GLY A 291 1.82 -10.08 26.87
C GLY A 291 0.90 -10.16 25.65
N ASP A 292 -0.18 -9.39 25.67
CA ASP A 292 -1.16 -9.31 24.58
C ASP A 292 -0.88 -8.17 23.58
N TYR A 293 0.08 -7.29 23.91
CA TYR A 293 0.39 -6.09 23.14
C TYR A 293 1.88 -6.00 22.78
N ALA A 294 2.19 -5.16 21.79
CA ALA A 294 3.55 -4.91 21.37
C ALA A 294 4.36 -4.29 22.53
N ALA A 295 5.41 -4.99 22.95
CA ALA A 295 6.34 -4.50 23.96
C ALA A 295 7.46 -3.65 23.34
N ARG A 296 7.84 -3.96 22.11
CA ARG A 296 8.88 -3.24 21.35
C ARG A 296 8.59 -3.28 19.86
N TYR A 297 9.10 -2.26 19.17
CA TYR A 297 9.06 -2.17 17.71
C TYR A 297 10.44 -2.52 17.14
N MET A 298 10.48 -3.45 16.19
CA MET A 298 11.70 -4.02 15.62
C MET A 298 11.67 -3.87 14.09
N THR A 299 12.83 -3.77 13.46
CA THR A 299 12.94 -3.86 12.00
C THR A 299 12.64 -5.29 11.53
N ALA A 300 12.26 -5.47 10.27
CA ALA A 300 12.05 -6.80 9.69
C ALA A 300 13.24 -7.74 9.92
N ALA A 301 14.47 -7.24 9.70
CA ALA A 301 15.70 -8.01 9.90
C ALA A 301 15.87 -8.50 11.34
N ALA A 302 15.50 -7.68 12.33
CA ALA A 302 15.58 -8.04 13.74
C ALA A 302 14.48 -9.01 14.17
N VAL A 303 13.28 -8.93 13.57
CA VAL A 303 12.21 -9.92 13.80
C VAL A 303 12.61 -11.28 13.21
N ALA A 304 13.13 -11.27 11.98
CA ALA A 304 13.56 -12.48 11.28
C ALA A 304 14.73 -13.18 12.01
N SER A 305 15.74 -12.43 12.46
CA SER A 305 16.89 -13.03 13.17
C SER A 305 16.53 -13.65 14.52
N GLY A 306 15.43 -13.21 15.13
CA GLY A 306 14.91 -13.77 16.37
C GLY A 306 13.80 -14.80 16.20
N ASP A 307 13.41 -15.15 14.97
CA ASP A 307 12.25 -16.01 14.65
C ASP A 307 10.94 -15.54 15.32
N ARG A 308 10.70 -14.23 15.30
CA ARG A 308 9.60 -13.60 16.08
C ARG A 308 8.40 -13.18 15.25
N TRP A 309 8.28 -13.66 14.02
CA TRP A 309 7.15 -13.32 13.14
C TRP A 309 5.80 -13.71 13.74
N SER A 310 5.76 -14.81 14.49
CA SER A 310 4.57 -15.28 15.21
C SER A 310 4.17 -14.42 16.42
N ASP A 311 5.05 -13.52 16.87
CA ASP A 311 4.82 -12.58 17.98
C ASP A 311 4.46 -11.16 17.51
N VAL A 312 4.38 -10.91 16.20
CA VAL A 312 3.99 -9.61 15.66
C VAL A 312 2.49 -9.39 15.86
N VAL A 313 2.13 -8.32 16.57
CA VAL A 313 0.72 -7.97 16.88
C VAL A 313 0.30 -6.60 16.34
N SER A 314 1.26 -5.77 15.93
CA SER A 314 1.00 -4.47 15.30
C SER A 314 2.14 -4.04 14.40
N LEU A 315 1.89 -3.04 13.56
CA LEU A 315 2.87 -2.43 12.67
C LEU A 315 2.86 -0.90 12.89
N ARG A 316 4.02 -0.27 12.77
CA ARG A 316 4.15 1.18 12.55
C ARG A 316 4.66 1.39 11.14
N VAL A 317 3.80 1.92 10.28
CA VAL A 317 4.10 2.18 8.88
C VAL A 317 4.36 3.67 8.72
N ALA A 318 5.48 4.03 8.11
CA ALA A 318 5.82 5.39 7.75
C ALA A 318 5.98 5.51 6.24
N LEU A 319 5.38 6.55 5.66
CA LEU A 319 5.44 6.86 4.23
C LEU A 319 5.94 8.29 4.04
N THR A 320 6.94 8.48 3.20
CA THR A 320 7.41 9.81 2.80
C THR A 320 6.83 10.16 1.44
N LEU A 321 5.93 11.13 1.40
CA LEU A 321 5.29 11.61 0.18
C LEU A 321 5.93 12.93 -0.25
N GLU A 322 5.92 13.21 -1.54
CA GLU A 322 6.40 14.46 -2.13
C GLU A 322 5.35 15.15 -3.01
N SER A 323 5.39 16.48 -3.08
CA SER A 323 4.48 17.27 -3.91
C SER A 323 4.59 16.88 -5.39
N VAL A 324 3.50 17.06 -6.16
CA VAL A 324 3.46 16.80 -7.61
C VAL A 324 4.27 17.81 -8.42
N ASP A 325 4.28 19.05 -7.97
CA ASP A 325 5.10 20.10 -8.55
C ASP A 325 6.41 20.25 -7.77
N ASP A 326 7.44 20.69 -8.49
CA ASP A 326 8.70 21.17 -7.93
C ASP A 326 8.61 22.68 -7.62
N HIS A 327 9.62 23.24 -6.95
CA HIS A 327 9.64 24.65 -6.52
C HIS A 327 8.45 25.03 -5.61
N ILE A 328 8.09 24.11 -4.71
CA ILE A 328 7.11 24.35 -3.65
C ILE A 328 7.78 24.92 -2.40
N VAL A 329 9.05 24.59 -2.17
CA VAL A 329 9.85 25.11 -1.05
C VAL A 329 11.08 25.86 -1.55
N ASP A 330 11.45 26.94 -0.86
CA ASP A 330 12.56 27.82 -1.30
C ASP A 330 13.93 27.17 -1.12
N THR A 331 14.07 26.25 -0.16
CA THR A 331 15.33 25.53 0.11
C THR A 331 15.24 24.13 -0.47
N ALA A 332 16.25 23.75 -1.25
CA ALA A 332 16.34 22.40 -1.79
C ALA A 332 16.38 21.36 -0.66
N GLN A 333 15.53 20.34 -0.73
CA GLN A 333 15.45 19.23 0.21
C GLN A 333 16.27 18.06 -0.31
N SER A 334 17.19 17.57 0.50
CA SER A 334 17.93 16.34 0.20
C SER A 334 17.07 15.10 0.43
N TYR A 335 17.21 14.11 -0.44
CA TYR A 335 16.58 12.81 -0.32
C TYR A 335 17.48 11.72 -0.90
N THR A 336 17.17 10.46 -0.62
CA THR A 336 17.85 9.31 -1.22
C THR A 336 16.81 8.45 -1.91
N LEU A 337 17.02 8.20 -3.20
CA LEU A 337 16.16 7.37 -4.01
C LEU A 337 16.99 6.27 -4.65
N ASP A 338 16.59 5.02 -4.45
CA ASP A 338 17.33 3.84 -4.93
C ASP A 338 18.83 3.83 -4.53
N GLY A 339 19.11 4.33 -3.32
CA GLY A 339 20.48 4.48 -2.80
C GLY A 339 21.29 5.65 -3.37
N VAL A 340 20.67 6.49 -4.22
CA VAL A 340 21.31 7.69 -4.81
C VAL A 340 20.83 8.93 -4.09
N ALA A 341 21.77 9.71 -3.53
CA ALA A 341 21.48 11.00 -2.93
C ALA A 341 21.16 12.05 -4.01
N SER A 342 20.08 12.80 -3.81
CA SER A 342 19.60 13.84 -4.71
C SER A 342 19.01 15.01 -3.91
N SER A 343 18.66 16.10 -4.59
CA SER A 343 17.96 17.24 -4.00
C SER A 343 17.09 17.96 -5.01
N ASP A 344 15.92 18.41 -4.58
CA ASP A 344 15.02 19.27 -5.37
C ASP A 344 14.23 20.23 -4.46
N HIS A 345 13.30 21.01 -5.01
CA HIS A 345 12.49 21.97 -4.27
C HIS A 345 11.05 21.49 -4.05
N ARG A 346 10.83 20.18 -4.01
CA ARG A 346 9.53 19.59 -3.69
C ARG A 346 9.28 19.63 -2.20
N LEU A 347 8.01 19.73 -1.82
CA LEU A 347 7.60 19.56 -0.44
C LEU A 347 7.55 18.07 -0.12
N ARG A 348 8.45 17.59 0.75
CA ARG A 348 8.41 16.22 1.30
C ARG A 348 7.85 16.19 2.70
N ARG A 349 7.01 15.19 2.98
CA ARG A 349 6.48 14.92 4.32
C ARG A 349 6.33 13.43 4.60
N THR A 350 6.83 13.04 5.76
CA THR A 350 6.63 11.71 6.31
C THR A 350 5.38 11.70 7.17
N PHE A 351 4.48 10.77 6.85
CA PHE A 351 3.31 10.46 7.65
C PHE A 351 3.47 9.06 8.23
N SER A 352 2.88 8.80 9.39
CA SER A 352 2.97 7.49 10.03
C SER A 352 1.63 7.06 10.61
N SER A 353 1.34 5.77 10.53
CA SER A 353 0.17 5.16 11.17
C SER A 353 0.56 3.88 11.90
N THR A 354 -0.18 3.54 12.96
CA THR A 354 -0.05 2.26 13.67
C THR A 354 -1.22 1.36 13.31
N ILE A 355 -0.94 0.17 12.81
CA ILE A 355 -1.93 -0.81 12.38
C ILE A 355 -1.88 -1.99 13.36
N ALA A 356 -2.98 -2.25 14.05
CA ALA A 356 -3.13 -3.44 14.89
C ALA A 356 -3.54 -4.65 14.04
N ILE A 357 -2.91 -5.79 14.26
CA ILE A 357 -3.26 -7.04 13.59
C ILE A 357 -4.32 -7.74 14.43
N ARG A 358 -5.59 -7.58 14.06
CA ARG A 358 -6.73 -8.03 14.88
C ARG A 358 -6.71 -9.52 15.18
N ASN A 359 -6.30 -10.34 14.22
CA ASN A 359 -6.23 -11.80 14.39
C ASN A 359 -5.05 -12.27 15.27
N ARG A 360 -4.31 -11.35 15.89
CA ARG A 360 -3.24 -11.62 16.88
C ARG A 360 -3.47 -10.98 18.24
N LEU A 361 -4.55 -10.22 18.38
CA LEU A 361 -4.97 -9.63 19.65
C LEU A 361 -6.05 -10.49 20.29
N PRO A 362 -6.13 -10.54 21.63
CA PRO A 362 -7.14 -11.30 22.36
C PRO A 362 -8.57 -10.79 22.16
#